data_AF-A0A523T175-F1
#
_entry.id   AF-A0A523T175-F1
#
_cell.length_a   1.000
_cell.length_b   1.000
_cell.length_c   1.000
_cell.angle_alpha   90.00
_cell.angle_beta   90.00
_cell.angle_gamma   90.00
#
_symmetry.space_group_name_H-M   'P 1'
#
loop_
_entity.id
_entity.type
_entity.pdbx_description
1 polymer ?
#
loop_
_entity_poly.entity_id
_entity_poly.type
_entity_poly.pdbx_seq_one_letter_code
_entity_poly.pdbx_strand_id
1 'polypeptide(L)'
;MRNLAYKWTIVLFFVFGCIFTCGSQVESAQVTSIIIKDTYPGDTPDGFPSPGEKVALRITLILDFIPEEAYIMSNSEFISIEESSTRFVTYHADTLINAHLEPILTVGEQCPSDTIIPLMLIYRKDTTYDTLSFSIHTTGVLDSCYLENKIQKPGRRIVIKVALRATKAHRAGYSKLVAYLFKSEGDIVDSIRLFDDGKHYDGNDGDGLYANTWWTLANAKDYVIDIALQDTLLQHVFVAQKITGFTTRHFALTQPYVIIADPYNDTPENKIVDEVKELLDSLDIAYNTWNIWYRGYPDSSEISLWSGKKVNLIWSSKLGGTLKHSTKGKGLLHYFQ
;
A
#
# COMPACT_ATOMS: atom_id res chain seq x y z
N MET A 1 -6.94 -17.01 -18.09
CA MET A 1 -6.28 -15.72 -18.40
C MET A 1 -5.16 -15.52 -17.39
N ARG A 2 -3.93 -15.29 -17.85
CA ARG A 2 -2.73 -15.21 -17.00
C ARG A 2 -2.79 -13.92 -16.17
N ASN A 3 -2.76 -14.05 -14.83
CA ASN A 3 -2.53 -12.95 -13.90
C ASN A 3 -1.15 -12.34 -14.20
N LEU A 4 -1.14 -11.16 -14.82
CA LEU A 4 -0.02 -10.25 -14.78
C LEU A 4 0.01 -9.63 -13.39
N ALA A 5 0.72 -10.27 -12.47
CA ALA A 5 1.18 -9.59 -11.26
C ALA A 5 2.17 -8.51 -11.72
N TYR A 6 1.71 -7.26 -11.80
CA TYR A 6 2.58 -6.13 -12.06
C TYR A 6 3.51 -5.96 -10.85
N LYS A 7 4.75 -6.45 -10.98
CA LYS A 7 5.85 -6.04 -10.10
C LYS A 7 6.19 -4.59 -10.43
N TRP A 8 5.67 -3.65 -9.66
CA TRP A 8 6.04 -2.26 -9.82
C TRP A 8 7.48 -2.05 -9.35
N THR A 9 8.22 -1.33 -10.18
CA THR A 9 9.58 -0.86 -9.93
C THR A 9 9.45 0.66 -9.82
N ILE A 10 9.53 1.19 -8.59
CA ILE A 10 9.65 2.64 -8.36
C ILE A 10 11.01 3.07 -8.88
N VAL A 11 11.18 4.27 -9.45
CA VAL A 11 12.48 4.77 -9.91
C VAL A 11 12.73 6.10 -9.20
N LEU A 12 13.66 6.14 -8.23
CA LEU A 12 14.14 7.40 -7.66
C LEU A 12 15.34 7.90 -8.48
N PHE A 13 15.36 9.19 -8.80
CA PHE A 13 16.54 9.88 -9.32
C PHE A 13 17.18 10.68 -8.17
N PHE A 14 18.45 10.39 -7.86
CA PHE A 14 19.25 11.23 -6.96
C PHE A 14 20.51 11.69 -7.70
N VAL A 15 20.81 12.97 -7.62
CA VAL A 15 22.10 13.52 -8.05
C VAL A 15 22.56 14.51 -6.99
N PHE A 16 23.46 14.10 -6.10
CA PHE A 16 24.40 14.99 -5.42
C PHE A 16 25.64 14.19 -5.00
N GLY A 17 26.75 14.37 -5.71
CA GLY A 17 28.07 13.88 -5.32
C GLY A 17 28.94 15.04 -4.87
N CYS A 18 29.41 15.03 -3.63
CA CYS A 18 30.55 15.83 -3.19
C CYS A 18 31.77 14.92 -3.13
N ILE A 19 32.69 15.10 -4.07
CA ILE A 19 33.98 14.40 -4.10
C ILE A 19 34.95 15.18 -3.19
N PHE A 20 35.35 14.60 -2.05
CA PHE A 20 36.53 15.05 -1.34
C PHE A 20 37.74 14.27 -1.86
N THR A 21 38.52 14.85 -2.75
CA THR A 21 39.78 14.25 -3.22
C THR A 21 40.98 14.82 -2.48
N CYS A 22 41.78 13.94 -1.91
CA CYS A 22 43.21 14.16 -1.73
C CYS A 22 43.93 12.91 -2.25
N GLY A 23 44.39 12.96 -3.51
CA GLY A 23 45.27 11.95 -4.12
C GLY A 23 44.65 11.14 -5.27
N SER A 24 45.23 11.29 -6.47
CA SER A 24 45.00 10.57 -7.75
C SER A 24 43.56 10.49 -8.28
N GLN A 25 43.37 10.84 -9.56
CA GLN A 25 42.07 10.85 -10.25
C GLN A 25 41.27 9.57 -9.96
N VAL A 26 40.16 9.72 -9.24
CA VAL A 26 39.21 8.64 -9.01
C VAL A 26 38.27 8.58 -10.21
N GLU A 27 38.32 7.43 -10.87
CA GLU A 27 37.36 6.90 -11.85
C GLU A 27 35.90 7.04 -11.38
N SER A 28 34.95 7.26 -12.30
CA SER A 28 33.64 7.82 -11.97
C SER A 28 32.64 6.77 -11.48
N ALA A 29 32.30 6.80 -10.19
CA ALA A 29 31.16 6.09 -9.63
C ALA A 29 29.95 7.04 -9.47
N GLN A 30 28.77 6.63 -9.96
CA GLN A 30 27.54 7.40 -9.79
C GLN A 30 26.35 6.50 -9.47
N VAL A 31 25.56 6.86 -8.46
CA VAL A 31 24.20 6.29 -8.29
C VAL A 31 23.31 6.87 -9.38
N THR A 32 22.72 5.99 -10.17
CA THR A 32 21.74 6.39 -11.18
C THR A 32 20.32 6.31 -10.65
N SER A 33 20.04 5.33 -9.78
CA SER A 33 18.76 5.23 -9.12
C SER A 33 18.83 4.50 -7.79
N ILE A 34 17.90 4.85 -6.90
CA ILE A 34 17.57 4.09 -5.70
C ILE A 34 16.10 3.73 -5.82
N ILE A 35 15.69 2.59 -5.31
CA ILE A 35 14.33 2.09 -5.43
C ILE A 35 13.99 1.46 -4.10
N ILE A 36 12.94 1.93 -3.45
CA ILE A 36 12.50 1.38 -2.17
C ILE A 36 11.51 0.25 -2.48
N LYS A 37 11.80 -0.93 -1.94
CA LYS A 37 10.91 -2.08 -1.96
C LYS A 37 10.38 -2.29 -0.57
N ASP A 38 9.13 -1.90 -0.42
CA ASP A 38 8.35 -2.06 0.78
C ASP A 38 7.28 -3.13 0.53
N THR A 39 7.67 -4.38 0.77
CA THR A 39 6.83 -5.56 0.49
C THR A 39 7.00 -6.64 1.57
N TYR A 40 7.47 -6.27 2.75
CA TYR A 40 7.77 -7.24 3.81
C TYR A 40 6.48 -7.68 4.52
N PRO A 41 6.32 -8.98 4.84
CA PRO A 41 5.12 -9.44 5.53
C PRO A 41 4.97 -8.79 6.90
N GLY A 42 3.83 -8.14 7.12
CA GLY A 42 3.51 -7.45 8.39
C GLY A 42 3.64 -5.93 8.31
N ASP A 43 4.33 -5.42 7.28
CA ASP A 43 4.45 -3.99 7.02
C ASP A 43 3.31 -3.48 6.13
N THR A 44 3.08 -2.17 6.14
CA THR A 44 2.09 -1.55 5.26
C THR A 44 2.79 -1.22 3.94
N PRO A 45 2.37 -1.78 2.79
CA PRO A 45 3.01 -1.49 1.52
C PRO A 45 2.60 -0.09 1.03
N ASP A 46 3.17 0.94 1.65
CA ASP A 46 2.96 2.36 1.34
C ASP A 46 4.11 2.95 0.53
N GLY A 47 5.16 2.16 0.27
CA GLY A 47 6.25 2.50 -0.63
C GLY A 47 7.26 3.47 -0.05
N PHE A 48 7.13 3.82 1.24
CA PHE A 48 8.08 4.66 1.94
C PHE A 48 8.69 3.90 3.14
N PRO A 49 9.90 4.27 3.58
CA PRO A 49 10.43 3.79 4.84
C PRO A 49 9.67 4.44 5.99
N SER A 50 8.85 3.68 6.71
CA SER A 50 8.15 4.20 7.88
C SER A 50 8.67 3.59 9.18
N PRO A 51 8.52 4.29 10.32
CA PRO A 51 8.94 3.78 11.63
C PRO A 51 8.32 2.42 11.97
N GLY A 52 9.17 1.46 12.32
CA GLY A 52 8.79 0.09 12.66
C GLY A 52 8.81 -0.90 11.50
N GLU A 53 9.08 -0.45 10.27
CA GLU A 53 9.00 -1.29 9.06
C GLU A 53 10.37 -1.74 8.55
N LYS A 54 10.34 -2.78 7.72
CA LYS A 54 11.48 -3.27 6.94
C LYS A 54 11.36 -2.83 5.50
N VAL A 55 12.46 -2.33 4.95
CA VAL A 55 12.54 -1.95 3.53
C VAL A 55 13.78 -2.52 2.88
N ALA A 56 13.64 -2.96 1.63
CA ALA A 56 14.76 -3.30 0.79
C ALA A 56 15.09 -2.11 -0.11
N LEU A 57 16.37 -1.76 -0.23
CA LEU A 57 16.80 -0.71 -1.15
C LEU A 57 17.38 -1.35 -2.40
N ARG A 58 16.71 -1.26 -3.55
CA ARG A 58 17.33 -1.56 -4.84
C ARG A 58 18.14 -0.35 -5.31
N ILE A 59 19.46 -0.44 -5.23
CA ILE A 59 20.38 0.63 -5.66
C ILE A 59 20.98 0.23 -7.00
N THR A 60 20.92 1.14 -7.97
CA THR A 60 21.54 0.99 -9.29
C THR A 60 22.72 1.95 -9.42
N LEU A 61 23.86 1.40 -9.79
CA LEU A 61 25.13 2.12 -9.88
C LEU A 61 25.66 2.04 -11.31
N ILE A 62 26.31 3.12 -11.76
CA ILE A 62 27.27 3.07 -12.85
C ILE A 62 28.66 3.08 -12.22
N LEU A 63 29.39 2.00 -12.47
CA LEU A 63 30.79 1.84 -12.11
C LEU A 63 31.56 1.44 -13.38
N ASP A 64 32.77 1.95 -13.54
CA ASP A 64 33.72 1.55 -14.58
C ASP A 64 34.58 0.34 -14.16
N PHE A 65 34.36 -0.18 -12.96
CA PHE A 65 34.94 -1.41 -12.44
C PHE A 65 33.91 -2.23 -11.66
N ILE A 66 34.27 -3.47 -11.31
CA ILE A 66 33.48 -4.34 -10.44
C ILE A 66 34.14 -4.35 -9.06
N PRO A 67 33.50 -3.81 -8.01
CA PRO A 67 34.07 -3.82 -6.67
C PRO A 67 34.16 -5.25 -6.12
N GLU A 68 35.24 -5.52 -5.39
CA GLU A 68 35.49 -6.81 -4.72
C GLU A 68 34.53 -7.01 -3.54
N GLU A 69 34.23 -5.92 -2.85
CA GLU A 69 33.36 -5.84 -1.69
C GLU A 69 32.52 -4.58 -1.79
N ALA A 70 31.23 -4.65 -1.43
CA ALA A 70 30.51 -3.48 -0.98
C ALA A 70 29.52 -3.80 0.13
N TYR A 71 29.31 -2.80 0.96
CA TYR A 71 28.35 -2.84 2.04
C TYR A 71 27.77 -1.46 2.32
N ILE A 72 26.61 -1.43 2.96
CA ILE A 72 25.96 -0.18 3.35
C ILE A 72 26.10 0.01 4.84
N MET A 73 26.32 1.26 5.23
CA MET A 73 26.45 1.70 6.59
C MET A 73 25.55 2.90 6.84
N SER A 74 25.04 3.00 8.06
CA SER A 74 24.34 4.16 8.58
C SER A 74 24.98 4.58 9.89
N ASN A 75 25.10 5.90 10.11
CA ASN A 75 25.48 6.45 11.41
C ASN A 75 24.25 6.76 12.28
N SER A 76 23.05 6.43 11.81
CA SER A 76 21.79 6.66 12.53
C SER A 76 21.53 5.56 13.53
N GLU A 77 21.14 5.92 14.75
CA GLU A 77 20.64 4.97 15.76
C GLU A 77 19.28 4.36 15.39
N PHE A 78 18.58 4.95 14.41
CA PHE A 78 17.24 4.55 14.01
C PHE A 78 17.21 3.48 12.91
N ILE A 79 18.34 3.18 12.27
CA ILE A 79 18.41 2.17 11.20
C ILE A 79 19.33 1.04 11.63
N SER A 80 18.82 -0.19 11.57
CA SER A 80 19.65 -1.38 11.55
C SER A 80 19.69 -1.97 10.15
N ILE A 81 20.84 -2.54 9.77
CA ILE A 81 21.08 -3.12 8.45
C ILE A 81 21.22 -4.62 8.67
N GLU A 82 20.21 -5.40 8.28
CA GLU A 82 20.19 -6.85 8.52
C GLU A 82 21.09 -7.60 7.55
N GLU A 83 21.10 -7.17 6.29
CA GLU A 83 21.95 -7.71 5.22
C GLU A 83 22.82 -6.58 4.66
N SER A 84 23.94 -6.33 5.34
CA SER A 84 24.86 -5.24 4.98
C SER A 84 25.71 -5.54 3.77
N SER A 85 26.03 -6.82 3.54
CA SER A 85 26.98 -7.26 2.52
C SER A 85 26.26 -7.70 1.25
N THR A 86 26.41 -6.93 0.18
CA THR A 86 25.82 -7.25 -1.12
C THR A 86 26.93 -7.67 -2.09
N ARG A 87 26.83 -8.89 -2.64
CA ARG A 87 27.76 -9.35 -3.68
C ARG A 87 27.30 -8.87 -5.04
N PHE A 88 28.20 -8.26 -5.80
CA PHE A 88 27.96 -7.90 -7.20
C PHE A 88 27.87 -9.19 -8.02
N VAL A 89 26.80 -9.34 -8.80
CA VAL A 89 26.63 -10.48 -9.70
C VAL A 89 26.98 -10.01 -11.12
N THR A 90 28.00 -10.63 -11.71
CA THR A 90 28.44 -10.38 -13.09
C THR A 90 27.37 -10.84 -14.07
N TYR A 91 27.05 -10.03 -15.09
CA TYR A 91 26.34 -10.54 -16.26
C TYR A 91 27.18 -10.61 -17.55
N HIS A 92 28.12 -9.72 -17.86
CA HIS A 92 29.10 -9.92 -18.94
C HIS A 92 30.33 -9.02 -18.79
N ALA A 93 31.48 -9.46 -19.31
CA ALA A 93 32.71 -8.67 -19.32
C ALA A 93 32.63 -7.55 -20.38
N ASP A 94 33.22 -6.40 -20.03
CA ASP A 94 33.68 -5.32 -20.91
C ASP A 94 32.80 -4.08 -21.16
N THR A 95 31.64 -3.86 -20.51
CA THR A 95 31.04 -2.49 -20.45
C THR A 95 29.88 -2.37 -19.46
N LEU A 96 29.83 -1.24 -18.72
CA LEU A 96 28.65 -0.60 -18.09
C LEU A 96 27.58 -1.56 -17.54
N ILE A 97 27.79 -2.13 -16.36
CA ILE A 97 26.75 -2.97 -15.74
C ILE A 97 26.13 -2.28 -14.54
N ASN A 98 24.84 -1.96 -14.70
CA ASN A 98 23.86 -1.69 -13.67
C ASN A 98 23.82 -2.84 -12.65
N ALA A 99 24.73 -2.84 -11.69
CA ALA A 99 24.63 -3.75 -10.58
C ALA A 99 23.50 -3.29 -9.67
N HIS A 100 22.62 -4.22 -9.30
CA HIS A 100 21.56 -3.97 -8.33
C HIS A 100 21.98 -4.52 -6.98
N LEU A 101 22.07 -3.63 -5.99
CA LEU A 101 22.22 -4.00 -4.58
C LEU A 101 20.83 -4.03 -3.96
N GLU A 102 20.53 -5.02 -3.11
CA GLU A 102 19.25 -5.10 -2.39
C GLU A 102 19.45 -5.32 -0.88
N PRO A 103 20.19 -4.45 -0.16
CA PRO A 103 20.25 -4.47 1.31
C PRO A 103 18.85 -4.41 1.94
N ILE A 104 18.74 -5.00 3.12
CA ILE A 104 17.53 -4.93 3.95
C ILE A 104 17.81 -4.01 5.14
N LEU A 105 17.01 -2.95 5.26
CA LEU A 105 17.02 -2.01 6.37
C LEU A 105 15.80 -2.26 7.26
N THR A 106 15.99 -2.16 8.57
CA THR A 106 14.88 -2.05 9.53
C THR A 106 14.89 -0.64 10.10
N VAL A 107 13.75 0.03 10.00
CA VAL A 107 13.52 1.36 10.60
C VAL A 107 12.98 1.16 12.01
N GLY A 108 13.69 1.65 13.02
CA GLY A 108 13.26 1.52 14.41
C GLY A 108 11.91 2.22 14.66
N GLU A 109 11.08 1.64 15.53
CA GLU A 109 9.76 2.20 15.88
C GLU A 109 9.81 3.64 16.43
N GLN A 110 10.93 4.00 17.06
CA GLN A 110 11.15 5.34 17.61
C GLN A 110 11.77 6.31 16.60
N CYS A 111 12.01 5.87 15.35
CA CYS A 111 12.50 6.74 14.30
C CYS A 111 11.53 7.90 14.11
N PRO A 112 11.97 9.16 14.16
CA PRO A 112 11.15 10.28 13.74
C PRO A 112 10.60 10.10 12.32
N SER A 113 9.31 10.35 12.14
CA SER A 113 8.72 10.56 10.81
C SER A 113 9.16 11.93 10.27
N ASP A 114 9.07 12.11 8.96
CA ASP A 114 9.50 13.32 8.25
C ASP A 114 11.00 13.64 8.43
N THR A 115 11.86 12.62 8.39
CA THR A 115 13.29 12.78 8.69
C THR A 115 14.18 12.16 7.61
N ILE A 116 15.26 12.86 7.25
CA ILE A 116 16.27 12.35 6.32
C ILE A 116 17.30 11.53 7.10
N ILE A 117 17.50 10.29 6.68
CA ILE A 117 18.51 9.40 7.24
C ILE A 117 19.65 9.24 6.22
N PRO A 118 20.87 9.71 6.55
CA PRO A 118 22.03 9.55 5.69
C PRO A 118 22.51 8.11 5.72
N LEU A 119 22.85 7.59 4.54
CA LEU A 119 23.41 6.27 4.30
C LEU A 119 24.68 6.40 3.47
N MET A 120 25.63 5.51 3.70
CA MET A 120 26.85 5.40 2.91
C MET A 120 26.96 4.00 2.33
N LEU A 121 27.12 3.93 1.01
CA LEU A 121 27.64 2.75 0.34
C LEU A 121 29.17 2.81 0.39
N ILE A 122 29.79 1.80 0.98
CA ILE A 122 31.24 1.63 0.98
C ILE A 122 31.57 0.50 0.02
N TYR A 123 32.47 0.74 -0.92
CA TYR A 123 32.93 -0.28 -1.86
C TYR A 123 34.45 -0.30 -1.95
N ARG A 124 34.97 -1.46 -2.34
CA ARG A 124 36.41 -1.71 -2.45
C ARG A 124 36.81 -2.01 -3.89
N LYS A 125 37.85 -1.32 -4.36
CA LYS A 125 38.58 -1.64 -5.58
C LYS A 125 40.03 -1.87 -5.23
N ASP A 126 40.55 -3.06 -5.54
CA ASP A 126 41.92 -3.47 -5.20
C ASP A 126 42.22 -3.30 -3.69
N THR A 127 43.01 -2.29 -3.30
CA THR A 127 43.37 -1.98 -1.92
C THR A 127 42.72 -0.70 -1.38
N THR A 128 41.92 -0.02 -2.20
CA THR A 128 41.33 1.28 -1.85
C THR A 128 39.84 1.12 -1.56
N TYR A 129 39.39 1.70 -0.46
CA TYR A 129 37.99 1.89 -0.15
C TYR A 129 37.54 3.27 -0.60
N ASP A 130 36.36 3.32 -1.19
CA ASP A 130 35.71 4.56 -1.58
C ASP A 130 34.23 4.50 -1.16
N THR A 131 33.59 5.67 -1.14
CA THR A 131 32.28 5.84 -0.53
C THR A 131 31.35 6.65 -1.42
N LEU A 132 30.08 6.25 -1.41
CA LEU A 132 29.01 7.03 -2.01
C LEU A 132 27.93 7.30 -0.97
N SER A 133 27.64 8.58 -0.76
CA SER A 133 26.61 9.04 0.18
C SER A 133 25.26 9.19 -0.51
N PHE A 134 24.21 8.73 0.16
CA PHE A 134 22.82 8.96 -0.23
C PHE A 134 21.95 9.07 1.02
N SER A 135 20.65 9.27 0.87
CA SER A 135 19.75 9.34 2.02
C SER A 135 18.39 8.76 1.68
N ILE A 136 17.68 8.33 2.73
CA ILE A 136 16.26 7.99 2.66
C ILE A 136 15.47 9.01 3.48
N HIS A 137 14.23 9.26 3.11
CA HIS A 137 13.30 10.11 3.88
C HIS A 137 12.25 9.21 4.51
N THR A 138 12.12 9.29 5.84
CA THR A 138 11.10 8.53 6.57
C THR A 138 9.77 9.26 6.57
N THR A 139 8.68 8.53 6.41
CA THR A 139 7.32 9.08 6.47
C THR A 139 6.50 8.36 7.55
N GLY A 140 5.26 8.79 7.76
CA GLY A 140 4.29 8.07 8.58
C GLY A 140 3.68 6.92 7.80
N VAL A 141 3.17 5.91 8.50
CA VAL A 141 2.54 4.73 7.90
C VAL A 141 1.14 5.07 7.38
N LEU A 142 0.79 4.64 6.16
CA LEU A 142 -0.60 4.64 5.68
C LEU A 142 -1.47 3.65 6.45
N ASP A 143 -2.05 4.08 7.57
CA ASP A 143 -2.79 3.18 8.46
C ASP A 143 -4.14 2.72 7.89
N SER A 144 -4.96 3.65 7.39
CA SER A 144 -6.26 3.27 6.81
C SER A 144 -6.86 4.32 5.87
N CYS A 145 -7.68 3.86 4.92
CA CYS A 145 -8.62 4.70 4.18
C CYS A 145 -10.05 4.23 4.46
N TYR A 146 -10.91 5.13 4.92
CA TYR A 146 -12.27 4.78 5.29
C TYR A 146 -13.29 5.84 4.86
N LEU A 147 -14.52 5.38 4.71
CA LEU A 147 -15.70 6.18 4.45
C LEU A 147 -16.67 6.01 5.61
N GLU A 148 -17.52 7.00 5.87
CA GLU A 148 -18.56 6.89 6.92
C GLU A 148 -19.47 5.68 6.69
N ASN A 149 -19.84 5.43 5.43
CA ASN A 149 -20.62 4.25 5.02
C ASN A 149 -20.08 3.69 3.70
N LYS A 150 -20.04 2.36 3.57
CA LYS A 150 -19.68 1.70 2.30
C LYS A 150 -20.85 1.61 1.32
N ILE A 151 -22.09 1.65 1.80
CA ILE A 151 -23.28 1.75 0.95
C ILE A 151 -23.72 3.21 0.90
N GLN A 152 -23.68 3.80 -0.29
CA GLN A 152 -23.95 5.20 -0.54
C GLN A 152 -25.14 5.36 -1.50
N LYS A 153 -25.73 6.55 -1.53
CA LYS A 153 -26.73 6.89 -2.55
C LYS A 153 -26.05 7.55 -3.76
N PRO A 154 -26.46 7.26 -5.00
CA PRO A 154 -25.99 8.00 -6.17
C PRO A 154 -26.33 9.50 -6.05
N GLY A 155 -25.47 10.36 -6.61
CA GLY A 155 -25.66 11.82 -6.58
C GLY A 155 -25.54 12.47 -5.20
N ARG A 156 -24.87 11.82 -4.23
CA ARG A 156 -24.69 12.34 -2.86
C ARG A 156 -23.26 12.67 -2.56
N ARG A 157 -23.09 13.67 -1.70
CA ARG A 157 -21.79 14.02 -1.13
C ARG A 157 -21.38 12.95 -0.11
N ILE A 158 -20.16 12.48 -0.22
CA ILE A 158 -19.50 11.57 0.71
C ILE A 158 -18.22 12.21 1.24
N VAL A 159 -17.76 11.75 2.40
CA VAL A 159 -16.47 12.13 2.98
C VAL A 159 -15.51 10.96 2.81
N ILE A 160 -14.33 11.23 2.26
CA ILE A 160 -13.24 10.28 2.15
C ILE A 160 -12.20 10.68 3.19
N LYS A 161 -11.80 9.73 4.03
CA LYS A 161 -10.82 9.94 5.09
C LYS A 161 -9.65 8.97 4.96
N VAL A 162 -8.45 9.46 5.22
CA VAL A 162 -7.21 8.69 5.25
C VAL A 162 -6.50 9.00 6.56
N ALA A 163 -6.23 7.98 7.37
CA ALA A 163 -5.44 8.12 8.57
C ALA A 163 -3.99 7.70 8.30
N LEU A 164 -3.06 8.53 8.72
CA LEU A 164 -1.63 8.26 8.72
C LEU A 164 -1.14 8.15 10.16
N ARG A 165 -0.26 7.19 10.43
CA ARG A 165 0.36 7.00 11.74
C ARG A 165 1.80 7.49 11.70
N ALA A 166 2.06 8.63 12.33
CA ALA A 166 3.40 9.17 12.50
C ALA A 166 3.97 8.87 13.89
N THR A 167 5.29 8.95 14.04
CA THR A 167 5.94 8.94 15.35
C THR A 167 5.47 10.13 16.18
N LYS A 168 5.21 9.90 17.49
CA LYS A 168 4.66 10.93 18.38
C LYS A 168 5.45 12.23 18.32
N ALA A 169 4.74 13.36 18.20
CA ALA A 169 5.29 14.72 18.06
C ALA A 169 6.03 15.00 16.74
N HIS A 170 5.97 14.10 15.77
CA HIS A 170 6.48 14.30 14.41
C HIS A 170 5.33 14.32 13.40
N ARG A 171 5.54 15.06 12.30
CA ARG A 171 4.61 15.08 11.17
C ARG A 171 4.74 13.78 10.38
N ALA A 172 3.70 13.42 9.63
CA ALA A 172 3.73 12.24 8.77
C ALA A 172 4.68 12.36 7.56
N GLY A 173 5.21 13.54 7.24
CA GLY A 173 6.20 13.70 6.16
C GLY A 173 5.63 13.64 4.75
N TYR A 174 4.32 13.87 4.58
CA TYR A 174 3.68 14.00 3.27
C TYR A 174 3.25 15.44 2.97
N SER A 175 3.56 15.91 1.77
CA SER A 175 3.15 17.24 1.28
C SER A 175 1.82 17.22 0.53
N LYS A 176 1.44 16.05 -0.01
CA LYS A 176 0.23 15.92 -0.83
C LYS A 176 -0.33 14.51 -0.75
N LEU A 177 -1.62 14.43 -0.46
CA LEU A 177 -2.42 13.22 -0.56
C LEU A 177 -3.51 13.41 -1.60
N VAL A 178 -3.67 12.43 -2.48
CA VAL A 178 -4.72 12.43 -3.51
C VAL A 178 -5.43 11.08 -3.51
N ALA A 179 -6.74 11.08 -3.33
CA ALA A 179 -7.58 9.93 -3.58
C ALA A 179 -7.99 9.88 -5.05
N TYR A 180 -7.59 8.82 -5.76
CA TYR A 180 -8.09 8.53 -7.10
C TYR A 180 -9.28 7.59 -7.01
N LEU A 181 -10.40 8.00 -7.60
CA LEU A 181 -11.60 7.18 -7.63
C LEU A 181 -11.70 6.50 -8.98
N PHE A 182 -11.86 5.19 -8.96
CA PHE A 182 -12.07 4.37 -10.14
C PHE A 182 -13.45 3.75 -10.10
N LYS A 183 -14.04 3.50 -11.26
CA LYS A 183 -15.09 2.49 -11.35
C LYS A 183 -14.44 1.12 -11.17
N SER A 184 -15.19 0.14 -10.68
CA SER A 184 -14.71 -1.25 -10.61
C SER A 184 -14.24 -1.81 -11.95
N GLU A 185 -14.67 -1.21 -13.07
CA GLU A 185 -14.25 -1.56 -14.43
C GLU A 185 -12.88 -0.97 -14.85
N GLY A 186 -12.24 -0.16 -13.99
CA GLY A 186 -10.86 0.34 -14.18
C GLY A 186 -10.73 1.79 -14.68
N ASP A 187 -11.83 2.45 -15.07
CA ASP A 187 -11.80 3.85 -15.49
C ASP A 187 -11.63 4.79 -14.29
N ILE A 188 -10.70 5.75 -14.37
CA ILE A 188 -10.66 6.89 -13.44
C ILE A 188 -11.95 7.71 -13.61
N VAL A 189 -12.60 7.96 -12.48
CA VAL A 189 -13.78 8.82 -12.37
C VAL A 189 -13.37 10.23 -11.96
N ASP A 190 -12.51 10.33 -10.95
CA ASP A 190 -12.12 11.62 -10.37
C ASP A 190 -10.83 11.49 -9.55
N SER A 191 -10.25 12.63 -9.17
CA SER A 191 -9.12 12.72 -8.25
C SER A 191 -9.33 13.85 -7.24
N ILE A 192 -9.13 13.55 -5.96
CA ILE A 192 -9.46 14.47 -4.88
C ILE A 192 -8.26 14.66 -3.98
N ARG A 193 -7.82 15.91 -3.85
CA ARG A 193 -6.79 16.25 -2.86
C ARG A 193 -7.38 16.16 -1.46
N LEU A 194 -6.70 15.48 -0.55
CA LEU A 194 -7.05 15.39 0.86
C LEU A 194 -6.21 16.39 1.69
N PHE A 195 -6.75 16.84 2.81
CA PHE A 195 -6.16 17.84 3.68
C PHE A 195 -6.21 17.39 5.15
N ASP A 196 -5.17 17.73 5.90
CA ASP A 196 -5.05 17.66 7.36
C ASP A 196 -4.79 19.09 7.84
N ASP A 197 -5.83 19.93 7.76
CA ASP A 197 -5.85 21.37 8.02
C ASP A 197 -6.88 21.79 9.10
N GLY A 198 -7.45 20.81 9.82
CA GLY A 198 -8.52 21.01 10.79
C GLY A 198 -9.85 21.45 10.16
N LYS A 199 -9.99 21.26 8.84
CA LYS A 199 -11.18 21.57 8.04
C LYS A 199 -11.52 20.36 7.18
N HIS A 200 -12.41 20.46 6.20
CA HIS A 200 -12.68 19.35 5.28
C HIS A 200 -13.07 17.99 5.92
N TYR A 201 -13.56 17.99 7.18
CA TYR A 201 -13.95 16.82 7.98
C TYR A 201 -12.78 15.94 8.47
N ASP A 202 -11.60 16.52 8.57
CA ASP A 202 -10.34 15.85 8.90
C ASP A 202 -10.01 15.79 10.40
N GLY A 203 -10.67 16.56 11.26
CA GLY A 203 -10.38 16.55 12.70
C GLY A 203 -9.63 17.81 13.12
N ASN A 204 -8.50 17.66 13.80
CA ASN A 204 -7.63 18.76 14.17
C ASN A 204 -6.45 18.86 13.20
N ASP A 205 -5.99 20.10 12.95
CA ASP A 205 -4.81 20.35 12.13
C ASP A 205 -3.57 19.59 12.65
N GLY A 206 -3.00 18.75 11.79
CA GLY A 206 -1.78 17.99 12.02
C GLY A 206 -1.96 16.75 12.88
N ASP A 207 -3.18 16.22 13.01
CA ASP A 207 -3.44 14.98 13.76
C ASP A 207 -3.21 13.70 12.95
N GLY A 208 -2.84 13.84 11.66
CA GLY A 208 -2.57 12.72 10.77
C GLY A 208 -3.82 12.17 10.10
N LEU A 209 -5.00 12.73 10.36
CA LEU A 209 -6.22 12.41 9.63
C LEU A 209 -6.40 13.40 8.48
N TYR A 210 -6.47 12.88 7.26
CA TYR A 210 -6.64 13.64 6.04
C TYR A 210 -8.05 13.39 5.50
N ALA A 211 -8.77 14.44 5.11
CA ALA A 211 -10.10 14.27 4.54
C ALA A 211 -10.43 15.27 3.43
N ASN A 212 -11.40 14.89 2.60
CA ASN A 212 -12.15 15.80 1.75
C ASN A 212 -13.47 15.16 1.32
N THR A 213 -14.31 15.93 0.62
CA THR A 213 -15.60 15.47 0.12
C THR A 213 -15.60 15.23 -1.38
N TRP A 214 -16.46 14.31 -1.79
CA TRP A 214 -16.73 13.99 -3.18
C TRP A 214 -18.22 13.87 -3.45
N TRP A 215 -18.68 14.16 -4.67
CA TRP A 215 -20.05 13.87 -5.09
C TRP A 215 -20.10 12.61 -5.93
N THR A 216 -20.83 11.60 -5.47
CA THR A 216 -21.01 10.37 -6.25
C THR A 216 -21.75 10.64 -7.55
N LEU A 217 -21.41 9.89 -8.61
CA LEU A 217 -22.12 10.00 -9.88
C LEU A 217 -23.61 9.67 -9.71
N ALA A 218 -24.45 10.27 -10.54
CA ALA A 218 -25.89 9.99 -10.56
C ALA A 218 -26.20 8.52 -10.93
N ASN A 219 -25.35 7.90 -11.74
CA ASN A 219 -25.50 6.50 -12.12
C ASN A 219 -24.83 5.60 -11.07
N ALA A 220 -25.58 4.60 -10.60
CA ALA A 220 -25.11 3.68 -9.58
C ALA A 220 -23.96 2.80 -10.07
N LYS A 221 -22.85 2.80 -9.32
CA LYS A 221 -21.59 2.09 -9.61
C LYS A 221 -20.95 1.55 -8.33
N ASP A 222 -20.05 0.59 -8.53
CA ASP A 222 -19.06 0.17 -7.54
C ASP A 222 -17.78 0.97 -7.77
N TYR A 223 -17.18 1.45 -6.70
CA TYR A 223 -16.03 2.34 -6.72
C TYR A 223 -14.86 1.76 -5.96
N VAL A 224 -13.66 1.97 -6.49
CA VAL A 224 -12.38 1.63 -5.88
C VAL A 224 -11.61 2.92 -5.65
N ILE A 225 -10.91 3.00 -4.52
CA ILE A 225 -10.08 4.15 -4.17
C ILE A 225 -8.62 3.72 -4.10
N ASP A 226 -7.78 4.42 -4.86
CA ASP A 226 -6.33 4.40 -4.70
C ASP A 226 -5.90 5.69 -3.99
N ILE A 227 -4.83 5.63 -3.20
CA ILE A 227 -4.27 6.79 -2.52
C ILE A 227 -2.87 7.05 -3.07
N ALA A 228 -2.68 8.22 -3.67
CA ALA A 228 -1.36 8.73 -3.98
C ALA A 228 -0.83 9.60 -2.84
N LEU A 229 0.37 9.25 -2.39
CA LEU A 229 1.12 9.87 -1.33
C LEU A 229 2.33 10.56 -1.96
N GLN A 230 2.58 11.82 -1.61
CA GLN A 230 3.80 12.53 -2.02
C GLN A 230 4.53 13.02 -0.77
N ASP A 231 5.80 12.68 -0.65
CA ASP A 231 6.61 13.13 0.48
C ASP A 231 6.86 14.65 0.49
N THR A 232 7.38 15.18 1.59
CA THR A 232 7.70 16.61 1.76
C THR A 232 9.02 17.06 1.14
N LEU A 233 9.97 16.17 0.89
CA LEU A 233 11.37 16.53 0.64
C LEU A 233 11.90 16.10 -0.71
N LEU A 234 11.61 14.87 -1.14
CA LEU A 234 12.19 14.24 -2.33
C LEU A 234 11.20 14.21 -3.51
N GLN A 235 9.98 14.72 -3.29
CA GLN A 235 8.87 14.71 -4.24
C GLN A 235 8.56 13.29 -4.75
N HIS A 236 8.92 12.26 -3.98
CA HIS A 236 8.59 10.88 -4.32
C HIS A 236 7.07 10.71 -4.23
N VAL A 237 6.49 10.09 -5.26
CA VAL A 237 5.08 9.75 -5.31
C VAL A 237 4.92 8.25 -5.30
N PHE A 238 4.21 7.73 -4.31
CA PHE A 238 3.72 6.35 -4.30
C PHE A 238 2.21 6.33 -4.49
N VAL A 239 1.70 5.29 -5.14
CA VAL A 239 0.25 5.06 -5.27
C VAL A 239 -0.09 3.73 -4.63
N ALA A 240 -0.71 3.81 -3.45
CA ALA A 240 -1.29 2.68 -2.76
C ALA A 240 -2.59 2.30 -3.47
N GLN A 241 -2.60 1.15 -4.14
CA GLN A 241 -3.69 0.72 -5.01
C GLN A 241 -4.75 -0.08 -4.26
N LYS A 242 -6.01 0.05 -4.70
CA LYS A 242 -7.16 -0.72 -4.21
C LYS A 242 -7.27 -0.70 -2.68
N ILE A 243 -7.01 0.44 -2.04
CA ILE A 243 -6.96 0.56 -0.58
C ILE A 243 -8.33 0.33 0.05
N THR A 244 -9.39 0.81 -0.60
CA THR A 244 -10.75 0.57 -0.15
C THR A 244 -11.74 0.66 -1.31
N GLY A 245 -12.99 0.28 -1.05
CA GLY A 245 -14.07 0.35 -2.01
C GLY A 245 -15.40 0.65 -1.34
N PHE A 246 -16.33 1.18 -2.14
CA PHE A 246 -17.72 1.44 -1.74
C PHE A 246 -18.67 1.24 -2.93
N THR A 247 -19.97 1.15 -2.66
CA THR A 247 -20.98 1.03 -3.72
C THR A 247 -22.08 2.05 -3.58
N THR A 248 -22.61 2.46 -4.72
CA THR A 248 -23.89 3.20 -4.83
C THR A 248 -25.01 2.33 -5.42
N ARG A 249 -24.72 1.06 -5.70
CA ARG A 249 -25.70 0.10 -6.23
C ARG A 249 -26.59 -0.41 -5.11
N HIS A 250 -27.89 -0.28 -5.30
CA HIS A 250 -28.86 -0.94 -4.45
C HIS A 250 -28.66 -2.47 -4.50
N PHE A 251 -28.78 -3.13 -3.34
CA PHE A 251 -28.79 -4.59 -3.28
C PHE A 251 -30.22 -5.10 -3.45
N ALA A 252 -30.50 -5.71 -4.60
CA ALA A 252 -31.79 -6.34 -4.85
C ALA A 252 -31.73 -7.82 -4.46
N LEU A 253 -32.41 -8.17 -3.37
CA LEU A 253 -32.59 -9.57 -2.97
C LEU A 253 -33.71 -10.20 -3.81
N THR A 254 -33.31 -10.94 -4.84
CA THR A 254 -34.20 -11.61 -5.80
C THR A 254 -34.15 -13.13 -5.72
N GLN A 255 -33.13 -13.69 -5.05
CA GLN A 255 -32.89 -15.12 -4.97
C GLN A 255 -32.93 -15.64 -3.52
N PRO A 256 -33.22 -16.93 -3.31
CA PRO A 256 -33.26 -17.53 -1.98
C PRO A 256 -31.87 -17.82 -1.39
N TYR A 257 -30.80 -17.67 -2.19
CA TYR A 257 -29.41 -17.84 -1.74
C TYR A 257 -28.65 -16.52 -1.89
N VAL A 258 -27.85 -16.16 -0.88
CA VAL A 258 -26.93 -15.03 -0.94
C VAL A 258 -25.52 -15.50 -0.58
N ILE A 259 -24.59 -15.32 -1.51
CA ILE A 259 -23.15 -15.52 -1.25
C ILE A 259 -22.60 -14.26 -0.60
N ILE A 260 -22.07 -14.37 0.60
CA ILE A 260 -21.35 -13.31 1.30
C ILE A 260 -19.85 -13.52 1.06
N ALA A 261 -19.20 -12.51 0.46
CA ALA A 261 -17.78 -12.56 0.10
C ALA A 261 -16.85 -12.74 1.31
N ASP A 262 -15.65 -13.29 1.07
CA ASP A 262 -14.63 -13.49 2.10
C ASP A 262 -14.20 -12.15 2.73
N PRO A 263 -14.33 -11.98 4.06
CA PRO A 263 -13.94 -10.78 4.81
C PRO A 263 -12.43 -10.55 4.84
N TYR A 264 -11.65 -11.60 4.59
CA TYR A 264 -10.19 -11.57 4.59
C TYR A 264 -9.64 -11.27 3.19
N ASN A 265 -10.52 -11.03 2.22
CA ASN A 265 -10.11 -10.59 0.91
C ASN A 265 -9.80 -9.08 0.96
N ASP A 266 -8.55 -8.76 0.63
CA ASP A 266 -7.99 -7.41 0.52
C ASP A 266 -8.25 -6.79 -0.86
N THR A 267 -8.88 -7.53 -1.77
CA THR A 267 -9.12 -7.10 -3.15
C THR A 267 -10.61 -7.15 -3.53
N PRO A 268 -11.03 -6.37 -4.54
CA PRO A 268 -12.38 -6.46 -5.09
C PRO A 268 -12.67 -7.80 -5.77
N GLU A 269 -11.64 -8.45 -6.31
CA GLU A 269 -11.73 -9.78 -6.94
C GLU A 269 -11.65 -10.89 -5.88
N ASN A 270 -12.69 -11.72 -5.76
CA ASN A 270 -12.73 -12.77 -4.74
C ASN A 270 -12.82 -14.16 -5.38
N LYS A 271 -11.66 -14.81 -5.52
CA LYS A 271 -11.56 -16.14 -6.14
C LYS A 271 -12.43 -17.20 -5.45
N ILE A 272 -12.57 -17.13 -4.13
CA ILE A 272 -13.36 -18.10 -3.37
C ILE A 272 -14.86 -17.89 -3.65
N VAL A 273 -15.30 -16.63 -3.77
CA VAL A 273 -16.66 -16.34 -4.23
C VAL A 273 -16.87 -16.93 -5.62
N ASP A 274 -15.92 -16.78 -6.53
CA ASP A 274 -16.05 -17.29 -7.90
C ASP A 274 -16.10 -18.84 -7.93
N GLU A 275 -15.32 -19.53 -7.10
CA GLU A 275 -15.43 -21.00 -6.91
C GLU A 275 -16.81 -21.42 -6.39
N VAL A 276 -17.38 -20.67 -5.43
CA VAL A 276 -18.75 -20.93 -4.92
C VAL A 276 -19.81 -20.67 -5.99
N LYS A 277 -19.64 -19.61 -6.80
CA LYS A 277 -20.51 -19.33 -7.93
C LYS A 277 -20.51 -20.47 -8.94
N GLU A 278 -19.32 -20.92 -9.35
CA GLU A 278 -19.17 -22.06 -10.28
C GLU A 278 -19.86 -23.32 -9.76
N LEU A 279 -19.76 -23.60 -8.44
CA LEU A 279 -20.46 -24.72 -7.83
C LEU A 279 -21.98 -24.56 -7.90
N LEU A 280 -22.53 -23.42 -7.49
CA LEU A 280 -23.97 -23.19 -7.52
C LEU A 280 -24.53 -23.19 -8.95
N ASP A 281 -23.78 -22.61 -9.89
CA ASP A 281 -24.10 -22.63 -11.33
C ASP A 281 -24.14 -24.08 -11.85
N SER A 282 -23.19 -24.94 -11.43
CA SER A 282 -23.18 -26.37 -11.81
C SER A 282 -24.37 -27.17 -11.26
N LEU A 283 -25.00 -26.65 -10.20
CA LEU A 283 -26.19 -27.22 -9.56
C LEU A 283 -27.50 -26.54 -10.02
N ASP A 284 -27.43 -25.58 -10.96
CA ASP A 284 -28.57 -24.75 -11.41
C ASP A 284 -29.27 -24.02 -10.24
N ILE A 285 -28.49 -23.58 -9.25
CA ILE A 285 -28.98 -22.83 -8.08
C ILE A 285 -28.74 -21.35 -8.32
N ALA A 286 -29.81 -20.57 -8.43
CA ALA A 286 -29.72 -19.12 -8.54
C ALA A 286 -29.37 -18.45 -7.20
N TYR A 287 -28.53 -17.41 -7.24
CA TYR A 287 -28.05 -16.70 -6.06
C TYR A 287 -27.89 -15.18 -6.30
N ASN A 288 -27.80 -14.42 -5.21
CA ASN A 288 -27.28 -13.05 -5.21
C ASN A 288 -25.89 -13.01 -4.55
N THR A 289 -25.10 -11.97 -4.81
CA THR A 289 -23.77 -11.81 -4.20
C THR A 289 -23.69 -10.52 -3.40
N TRP A 290 -23.28 -10.62 -2.14
CA TRP A 290 -22.93 -9.50 -1.27
C TRP A 290 -21.41 -9.37 -1.19
N ASN A 291 -20.85 -8.45 -1.97
CA ASN A 291 -19.42 -8.17 -1.93
C ASN A 291 -19.09 -7.26 -0.74
N ILE A 292 -18.54 -7.84 0.34
CA ILE A 292 -18.12 -7.11 1.55
C ILE A 292 -17.11 -6.00 1.25
N TRP A 293 -16.27 -6.17 0.22
CA TRP A 293 -15.28 -5.15 -0.11
C TRP A 293 -15.92 -3.80 -0.46
N TYR A 294 -17.03 -3.82 -1.20
CA TYR A 294 -17.78 -2.62 -1.56
C TYR A 294 -18.92 -2.27 -0.62
N ARG A 295 -19.54 -3.25 0.05
CA ARG A 295 -20.75 -3.03 0.86
C ARG A 295 -20.47 -2.95 2.36
N GLY A 296 -19.32 -3.43 2.80
CA GLY A 296 -19.10 -3.73 4.21
C GLY A 296 -19.84 -5.00 4.63
N TYR A 297 -19.77 -5.29 5.94
CA TYR A 297 -20.54 -6.38 6.52
C TYR A 297 -22.04 -6.04 6.49
N PRO A 298 -22.94 -7.01 6.26
CA PRO A 298 -24.37 -6.81 6.42
C PRO A 298 -24.67 -6.34 7.85
N ASP A 299 -25.51 -5.33 7.99
CA ASP A 299 -25.97 -4.82 9.26
C ASP A 299 -27.25 -5.54 9.74
N SER A 300 -27.76 -5.15 10.91
CA SER A 300 -28.96 -5.74 11.50
C SER A 300 -30.21 -5.60 10.62
N SER A 301 -30.30 -4.54 9.80
CA SER A 301 -31.41 -4.30 8.90
C SER A 301 -31.40 -5.25 7.70
N GLU A 302 -30.22 -5.49 7.11
CA GLU A 302 -30.10 -6.48 6.04
C GLU A 302 -30.37 -7.90 6.53
N ILE A 303 -29.82 -8.26 7.69
CA ILE A 303 -30.04 -9.57 8.32
C ILE A 303 -31.54 -9.80 8.58
N SER A 304 -32.23 -8.80 9.14
CA SER A 304 -33.66 -8.88 9.44
C SER A 304 -34.49 -9.07 8.15
N LEU A 305 -34.15 -8.33 7.09
CA LEU A 305 -34.80 -8.47 5.79
C LEU A 305 -34.62 -9.87 5.19
N TRP A 306 -33.41 -10.43 5.30
CA TRP A 306 -33.07 -11.74 4.75
C TRP A 306 -33.73 -12.87 5.55
N SER A 307 -33.76 -12.75 6.87
CA SER A 307 -34.46 -13.67 7.77
C SER A 307 -35.96 -13.71 7.48
N GLY A 308 -36.61 -12.54 7.35
CA GLY A 308 -38.03 -12.46 6.98
C GLY A 308 -38.36 -13.10 5.62
N LYS A 309 -37.38 -13.14 4.70
CA LYS A 309 -37.50 -13.79 3.38
C LYS A 309 -36.98 -15.24 3.35
N LYS A 310 -36.54 -15.79 4.49
CA LYS A 310 -35.98 -17.15 4.62
C LYS A 310 -34.82 -17.42 3.65
N VAL A 311 -33.93 -16.45 3.51
CA VAL A 311 -32.74 -16.56 2.66
C VAL A 311 -31.69 -17.47 3.30
N ASN A 312 -31.06 -18.31 2.48
CA ASN A 312 -29.89 -19.09 2.86
C ASN A 312 -28.61 -18.28 2.60
N LEU A 313 -27.82 -18.05 3.64
CA LEU A 313 -26.54 -17.37 3.52
C LEU A 313 -25.40 -18.37 3.31
N ILE A 314 -24.60 -18.12 2.27
CA ILE A 314 -23.40 -18.88 1.97
C ILE A 314 -22.21 -17.98 2.22
N TRP A 315 -21.46 -18.25 3.28
CA TRP A 315 -20.26 -17.50 3.61
C TRP A 315 -19.06 -18.11 2.92
N SER A 316 -18.52 -17.43 1.91
CA SER A 316 -17.31 -17.89 1.21
C SER A 316 -16.09 -17.52 2.05
N SER A 317 -15.32 -18.50 2.53
CA SER A 317 -14.05 -18.22 3.22
C SER A 317 -13.00 -19.27 2.90
N LYS A 318 -11.77 -18.81 2.61
CA LYS A 318 -10.62 -19.68 2.31
C LYS A 318 -10.26 -20.60 3.47
N LEU A 319 -10.50 -20.15 4.70
CA LEU A 319 -10.10 -20.84 5.91
C LEU A 319 -11.11 -21.92 6.32
N GLY A 320 -12.15 -22.17 5.51
CA GLY A 320 -13.19 -23.19 5.80
C GLY A 320 -13.92 -22.96 7.13
N GLY A 321 -13.75 -21.79 7.74
CA GLY A 321 -14.14 -21.52 9.11
C GLY A 321 -15.60 -21.15 9.18
N THR A 322 -16.37 -21.92 9.97
CA THR A 322 -17.60 -21.42 10.57
C THR A 322 -17.33 -20.02 11.17
N LEU A 323 -18.30 -19.10 11.07
CA LEU A 323 -18.31 -17.73 11.60
C LEU A 323 -17.80 -17.57 13.06
N LYS A 324 -17.58 -18.68 13.79
CA LYS A 324 -16.98 -18.81 15.13
C LYS A 324 -15.55 -18.27 15.27
N HIS A 325 -14.76 -18.05 14.22
CA HIS A 325 -13.40 -17.52 14.37
C HIS A 325 -13.25 -16.02 14.06
N SER A 326 -14.28 -15.39 13.48
CA SER A 326 -14.35 -13.94 13.33
C SER A 326 -15.14 -13.34 14.50
N THR A 327 -14.53 -12.44 15.29
CA THR A 327 -15.23 -11.69 16.34
C THR A 327 -16.43 -10.92 15.78
N LYS A 328 -16.36 -10.45 14.53
CA LYS A 328 -17.48 -9.82 13.81
C LYS A 328 -18.48 -10.86 13.29
N GLY A 329 -18.02 -12.02 12.83
CA GLY A 329 -18.87 -13.14 12.40
C GLY A 329 -19.72 -13.75 13.53
N LYS A 330 -19.18 -13.84 14.75
CA LYS A 330 -19.93 -14.24 15.95
C LYS A 330 -21.09 -13.30 16.28
N GLY A 331 -20.88 -11.98 16.10
CA GLY A 331 -21.93 -10.98 16.33
C GLY A 331 -23.11 -11.14 15.36
N LEU A 332 -22.83 -11.46 14.10
CA LEU A 332 -23.86 -11.68 13.08
C LEU A 332 -24.68 -12.96 13.34
N LEU A 333 -24.05 -14.05 13.78
CA LEU A 333 -24.75 -15.30 14.11
C LEU A 333 -25.79 -15.14 15.24
N HIS A 334 -25.56 -14.24 16.19
CA HIS A 334 -26.49 -13.97 17.29
C HIS A 334 -27.81 -13.34 16.81
N TYR A 335 -27.82 -12.71 15.63
CA TYR A 335 -29.05 -12.14 15.04
C TYR A 335 -29.84 -13.15 14.17
N PHE A 336 -29.27 -14.32 13.88
CA PHE A 336 -29.92 -15.38 13.10
C PHE A 336 -30.56 -16.49 13.95
N GLN A 337 -30.38 -16.47 15.27
CA GLN A 337 -31.02 -17.38 16.23
C GLN A 337 -32.30 -16.78 16.78
#